data_AF-A0A177M564-F1
#
_entry.id   AF-A0A177M564-F1
#
_cell.length_a   1.000
_cell.length_b   1.000
_cell.length_c   1.000
_cell.angle_alpha   90.00
_cell.angle_beta   90.00
_cell.angle_gamma   90.00
#
_symmetry.space_group_name_H-M   'P 1'
#
loop_
_entity.id
_entity.type
_entity.pdbx_description
1 polymer ?
#
loop_
_entity_poly.entity_id
_entity_poly.type
_entity_poly.pdbx_seq_one_letter_code
_entity_poly.pdbx_strand_id
1 'polypeptide(L)'
;MTQSRIDAAYSVLVLGEVYQRIADRYGWSRQAVTTACNTVLATFDAYKRAQQAELAALSRDLPAGWAMLSMAAPVDLIETFKMCVSLRQPNKQAH
;
A
#
# COMPACT_ATOMS: atom_id res chain seq x y z
N MET A 1 14.46 4.17 -11.76
CA MET A 1 15.21 4.77 -10.63
C MET A 1 16.47 3.93 -10.40
N THR A 2 17.62 4.51 -10.07
CA THR A 2 18.84 3.73 -9.80
C THR A 2 18.87 3.24 -8.35
N GLN A 3 19.62 2.17 -8.07
CA GLN A 3 19.74 1.62 -6.71
C GLN A 3 20.22 2.68 -5.71
N SER A 4 21.26 3.44 -6.04
CA SER A 4 21.78 4.50 -5.16
C SER A 4 20.72 5.56 -4.82
N ARG A 5 19.80 5.87 -5.73
CA ARG A 5 18.71 6.82 -5.44
C ARG A 5 17.66 6.20 -4.51
N ILE A 6 17.43 4.88 -4.60
CA ILE A 6 16.53 4.14 -3.71
C ILE A 6 17.14 4.12 -2.31
N ASP A 7 18.43 3.78 -2.20
CA ASP A 7 19.13 3.72 -0.92
C ASP A 7 19.22 5.11 -0.24
N ALA A 8 19.46 6.17 -1.02
CA ALA A 8 19.43 7.55 -0.54
C ALA A 8 18.04 7.95 -0.03
N ALA A 9 16.98 7.63 -0.78
CA ALA A 9 15.61 7.91 -0.36
C ALA A 9 15.20 7.09 0.87
N TYR A 10 15.60 5.81 0.95
CA TYR A 10 15.35 4.96 2.11
C TYR A 10 16.01 5.52 3.37
N SER A 11 17.27 5.96 3.26
CA SER A 11 18.00 6.55 4.39
C SER A 11 17.27 7.77 4.95
N VAL A 12 16.73 8.64 4.08
CA VAL A 12 16.01 9.84 4.51
C VAL A 12 14.61 9.52 5.02
N LEU A 13 13.82 8.76 4.25
CA LEU A 13 12.39 8.56 4.50
C LEU A 13 12.10 7.51 5.57
N VAL A 14 12.96 6.49 5.70
CA VAL A 14 12.74 5.36 6.62
C VAL A 14 13.65 5.45 7.83
N LEU A 15 14.94 5.74 7.63
CA LEU A 15 15.90 5.84 8.74
C LEU A 15 15.98 7.24 9.37
N GLY A 16 15.29 8.24 8.79
CA GLY A 16 15.25 9.61 9.32
C GLY A 16 16.58 10.37 9.17
N GLU A 17 17.45 9.96 8.24
CA GLU A 17 18.72 10.64 8.02
C GLU A 17 18.55 12.05 7.42
N VAL A 18 19.47 12.96 7.75
CA VAL A 18 19.44 14.34 7.25
C VAL A 18 19.85 14.39 5.77
N TYR A 19 19.06 15.11 4.95
CA TYR A 19 19.30 15.28 3.51
C TYR A 19 20.72 15.70 3.14
N GLN A 20 21.30 16.65 3.88
CA GLN A 20 22.66 17.14 3.61
C GLN A 20 23.70 16.04 3.81
N ARG A 21 23.57 15.23 4.88
CA ARG A 21 24.50 14.12 5.14
C ARG A 21 24.48 13.07 4.04
N ILE A 22 23.30 12.79 3.48
CA ILE A 22 23.15 11.87 2.35
C ILE A 22 23.70 12.48 1.07
N ALA A 23 23.47 13.77 0.84
CA ALA A 23 24.03 14.50 -0.29
C ALA A 23 25.56 14.40 -0.29
N ASP A 24 26.20 14.65 0.86
CA ASP A 24 27.65 14.54 1.03
C ASP A 24 28.14 13.09 0.81
N ARG A 25 27.44 12.08 1.35
CA ARG A 25 27.77 10.64 1.20
C ARG A 25 27.83 10.20 -0.26
N TYR A 26 26.93 10.70 -1.10
CA TYR A 26 26.83 10.31 -2.51
C TYR A 26 27.47 11.31 -3.47
N GLY A 27 28.07 12.41 -2.96
CA GLY A 27 28.63 13.47 -3.80
C GLY A 27 27.57 14.21 -4.62
N TRP A 28 26.34 14.31 -4.10
CA TRP A 28 25.18 14.91 -4.78
C TRP A 28 24.84 16.27 -4.19
N SER A 29 24.04 17.05 -4.92
CA SER A 29 23.37 18.20 -4.32
C SER A 29 22.22 17.75 -3.42
N ARG A 30 21.89 18.57 -2.41
CA ARG A 30 20.71 18.35 -1.56
C ARG A 30 19.42 18.19 -2.40
N GLN A 31 19.31 18.97 -3.48
CA GLN A 31 18.15 18.90 -4.39
C GLN A 31 18.04 17.53 -5.08
N ALA A 32 19.15 16.92 -5.49
CA ALA A 32 19.13 15.61 -6.13
C ALA A 32 18.62 14.51 -5.19
N VAL A 33 18.96 14.59 -3.89
CA VAL A 33 18.42 13.73 -2.83
C VAL A 33 16.91 13.98 -2.66
N THR A 34 16.49 15.24 -2.56
CA THR A 34 15.05 15.59 -2.49
C THR A 34 14.26 15.01 -3.67
N THR A 35 14.78 15.11 -4.90
CA THR A 35 14.13 14.53 -6.09
C THR A 35 14.02 13.01 -5.99
N ALA A 36 15.03 12.33 -5.43
CA ALA A 36 14.97 10.89 -5.20
C ALA A 36 13.85 10.52 -4.20
N CYS A 37 13.76 11.24 -3.08
CA CYS A 37 12.69 11.07 -2.09
C CYS A 37 11.31 11.32 -2.69
N ASN A 38 11.14 12.43 -3.43
CA ASN A 38 9.87 12.78 -4.06
C ASN A 38 9.41 11.71 -5.07
N THR A 39 10.34 11.08 -5.78
CA THR A 39 10.00 9.97 -6.69
C THR A 39 9.41 8.79 -5.93
N VAL A 40 10.03 8.38 -4.82
CA VAL A 40 9.53 7.28 -3.97
C VAL A 40 8.17 7.62 -3.37
N LEU A 41 8.00 8.83 -2.84
CA LEU A 41 6.72 9.27 -2.28
C LEU A 41 5.63 9.31 -3.35
N ALA A 42 5.92 9.80 -4.56
CA ALA A 42 4.95 9.81 -5.65
C ALA A 42 4.51 8.39 -6.06
N THR A 43 5.45 7.44 -6.11
CA THR A 43 5.12 6.02 -6.36
C THR A 43 4.28 5.43 -5.24
N PHE A 44 4.61 5.73 -3.98
CA PHE A 44 3.84 5.27 -2.83
C PHE A 44 2.42 5.85 -2.80
N ASP A 45 2.25 7.12 -3.13
CA ASP A 45 0.95 7.77 -3.24
C ASP A 45 0.13 7.18 -4.39
N ALA A 46 0.75 6.91 -5.53
CA ALA A 46 0.09 6.23 -6.65
C ALA A 46 -0.39 4.82 -6.25
N TYR A 47 0.44 4.07 -5.53
CA TYR A 47 0.07 2.77 -4.98
C TYR A 47 -1.13 2.87 -4.01
N LYS A 48 -1.11 3.82 -3.07
CA LYS A 48 -2.23 4.04 -2.14
C LYS A 48 -3.53 4.38 -2.87
N ARG A 49 -3.48 5.25 -3.89
CA ARG A 49 -4.67 5.59 -4.70
C ARG A 49 -5.20 4.36 -5.44
N ALA A 50 -4.32 3.53 -6.00
CA ALA A 50 -4.72 2.29 -6.66
C ALA A 50 -5.40 1.32 -5.68
N GLN A 51 -4.84 1.14 -4.49
CA GLN A 51 -5.42 0.30 -3.44
C GLN A 51 -6.79 0.81 -2.98
N GLN A 52 -6.96 2.13 -2.82
CA GLN A 52 -8.25 2.74 -2.50
C GLN A 52 -9.27 2.55 -3.62
N ALA A 53 -8.86 2.69 -4.87
CA ALA A 53 -9.73 2.46 -6.03
C ALA A 53 -10.16 0.99 -6.14
N GLU A 54 -9.25 0.06 -5.88
CA GLU A 54 -9.56 -1.37 -5.82
C GLU A 54 -10.58 -1.69 -4.72
N LEU A 55 -10.36 -1.17 -3.50
CA LEU A 55 -11.29 -1.35 -2.39
C LEU A 55 -12.68 -0.77 -2.70
N ALA A 56 -12.73 0.40 -3.33
CA ALA A 56 -13.97 1.04 -3.75
C ALA A 56 -14.70 0.25 -4.84
N ALA A 57 -13.97 -0.28 -5.82
CA ALA A 57 -14.54 -1.12 -6.87
C ALA A 57 -15.12 -2.42 -6.29
N LEU A 58 -14.38 -3.10 -5.42
CA LEU A 58 -14.85 -4.31 -4.74
C LEU A 58 -16.09 -4.03 -3.89
N SER A 59 -16.16 -2.87 -3.24
CA SER A 59 -17.33 -2.47 -2.45
C SER A 59 -18.57 -2.18 -3.29
N ARG A 60 -18.42 -1.69 -4.51
CA ARG A 60 -19.53 -1.39 -5.42
C ARG A 60 -20.25 -2.66 -5.90
N ASP A 61 -19.50 -3.74 -6.07
CA ASP A 61 -20.02 -4.99 -6.64
C ASP A 61 -20.51 -5.96 -5.53
N LEU A 62 -20.66 -5.49 -4.30
CA LEU A 62 -21.19 -6.26 -3.18
C LEU A 62 -22.71 -6.41 -3.26
N PRO A 63 -23.28 -7.57 -2.86
CA PRO A 63 -24.72 -7.73 -2.74
C PRO A 63 -25.34 -6.75 -1.73
N ALA A 64 -26.63 -6.47 -1.86
CA ALA A 64 -27.33 -5.60 -0.91
C ALA A 64 -27.21 -6.12 0.53
N GLY A 65 -26.85 -5.23 1.46
CA GLY A 65 -26.64 -5.57 2.87
C GLY A 65 -25.25 -6.15 3.19
N TRP A 66 -24.36 -6.26 2.20
CA TRP A 66 -22.97 -6.69 2.40
C TRP A 66 -22.03 -5.50 2.53
N ALA A 67 -20.96 -5.67 3.30
CA ALA A 67 -19.89 -4.68 3.46
C ALA A 67 -18.53 -5.38 3.39
N MET A 68 -17.52 -4.66 2.88
CA MET A 68 -16.16 -5.16 2.86
C MET A 68 -15.48 -4.92 4.22
N LEU A 69 -14.75 -5.93 4.70
CA LEU A 69 -14.08 -5.90 6.00
C LEU A 69 -12.60 -6.25 5.81
N SER A 70 -11.71 -5.41 6.33
CA SER A 70 -10.26 -5.70 6.41
C SER A 70 -9.82 -5.52 7.85
N MET A 71 -9.34 -6.61 8.46
CA MET A 71 -8.86 -6.64 9.85
C MET A 71 -7.75 -7.67 10.01
N ALA A 72 -6.87 -7.47 10.98
CA ALA A 72 -6.01 -8.53 11.49
C ALA A 72 -6.82 -9.42 12.44
N ALA A 73 -6.72 -10.75 12.28
CA ALA A 73 -7.43 -11.72 13.11
C ALA A 73 -6.61 -13.01 13.28
N PRO A 74 -6.78 -13.74 14.41
CA PRO A 74 -6.25 -15.10 14.57
C PRO A 74 -6.73 -16.05 13.46
N VAL A 75 -5.87 -16.99 13.07
CA VAL A 75 -6.10 -17.88 11.91
C VAL A 75 -7.36 -18.74 12.10
N ASP A 76 -7.56 -19.27 13.30
CA ASP A 76 -8.73 -20.08 13.68
C ASP A 76 -10.06 -19.31 13.52
N LEU A 77 -10.07 -18.02 13.86
CA LEU A 77 -11.23 -17.17 13.68
C LEU A 77 -11.47 -16.81 12.20
N ILE A 78 -10.40 -16.67 11.40
CA ILE A 78 -10.51 -16.43 9.96
C ILE A 78 -11.19 -17.62 9.27
N GLU A 79 -10.84 -18.85 9.63
CA GLU A 79 -11.46 -20.05 9.04
C GLU A 79 -12.95 -20.13 9.37
N THR A 80 -13.29 -19.89 10.65
CA THR A 80 -14.69 -19.85 11.10
C THR A 80 -15.49 -18.76 10.37
N PHE A 81 -14.90 -17.56 10.24
CA PHE A 81 -15.53 -16.45 9.53
C PHE A 81 -15.74 -16.77 8.04
N LYS A 82 -14.74 -17.33 7.36
CA LYS A 82 -14.84 -17.76 5.96
C LYS A 82 -15.99 -18.75 5.76
N MET A 83 -16.12 -19.76 6.62
CA MET A 83 -17.23 -20.71 6.55
C MET A 83 -18.59 -20.01 6.69
N CYS A 84 -18.75 -19.14 7.69
CA CYS A 84 -19.98 -18.37 7.89
C CYS A 84 -20.33 -17.47 6.70
N VAL A 85 -19.34 -16.84 6.08
CA VAL A 85 -19.53 -16.02 4.88
C VAL A 85 -19.97 -16.87 3.70
N SER A 86 -19.29 -18.01 3.45
CA SER A 86 -19.64 -18.93 2.36
C SER A 86 -21.07 -19.47 2.46
N LEU A 87 -21.56 -19.75 3.68
CA LEU A 87 -22.94 -20.21 3.90
C LEU A 87 -24.00 -19.13 3.59
N ARG A 88 -23.63 -17.86 3.69
CA ARG A 88 -24.54 -16.72 3.48
C ARG A 88 -24.42 -16.09 2.10
N GLN A 89 -23.35 -16.39 1.36
CA GLN A 89 -23.17 -15.88 0.01
C GLN A 89 -24.33 -16.36 -0.87
N PRO A 90 -25.04 -15.44 -1.55
CA PRO A 90 -26.04 -15.85 -2.53
C PRO A 90 -25.35 -16.70 -3.61
N ASN A 91 -25.92 -17.87 -3.91
CA ASN A 91 -25.40 -18.77 -4.94
C ASN A 91 -25.19 -17.98 -6.23
N LYS A 92 -23.95 -17.90 -6.74
CA LYS A 92 -23.59 -17.22 -8.00
C LYS A 92 -24.15 -17.94 -9.26
N GLN A 93 -25.14 -18.82 -9.12
CA GLN A 93 -25.77 -19.57 -10.21
C GLN A 93 -27.25 -19.19 -10.33
N ALA A 94 -27.53 -18.07 -10.99
CA ALA A 94 -28.75 -17.84 -11.76
C ALA A 94 -28.60 -16.54 -12.56
N HIS A 95 -28.68 -16.69 -13.89
CA HIS A 95 -28.65 -15.69 -14.97
C HIS A 95 -27.33 -15.57 -15.74
#